data_AF-A0A6V6Z647-F1
#
_entry.id   AF-A0A6V6Z647-F1
#
_cell.length_a   1.000
_cell.length_b   1.000
_cell.length_c   1.000
_cell.angle_alpha   90.00
_cell.angle_beta   90.00
_cell.angle_gamma   90.00
#
_symmetry.space_group_name_H-M   'P 1'
#
loop_
_entity.id
_entity.type
_entity.pdbx_description
1 polymer ?
#
loop_
_entity_poly.entity_id
_entity_poly.type
_entity_poly.pdbx_seq_one_letter_code
_entity_poly.pdbx_strand_id
1 'polypeptide(L)'
;MKKIIRLTILFLSFAANSQIKLPRLISDGMILQRDAKVKIWGWAAANEKIELNFNSKIYKTITAEDGTWMIILPPQKAGGPYEMTFSSSNYHNIKKYPSGEWISVTPVNIL
;
A
#
# COMPACT_ATOMS: atom_id res chain seq x y z
N MET A 1 45.16 -38.91 4.73
CA MET A 1 44.36 -38.16 3.74
C MET A 1 42.99 -37.87 4.35
N LYS A 2 42.76 -36.69 4.94
CA LYS A 2 41.45 -36.31 5.49
C LYS A 2 40.98 -35.09 4.70
N LYS A 3 40.20 -35.33 3.64
CA LYS A 3 39.68 -34.27 2.77
C LYS A 3 38.61 -33.49 3.52
N ILE A 4 38.91 -32.23 3.77
CA ILE A 4 38.06 -31.22 4.38
C ILE A 4 36.88 -30.97 3.44
N ILE A 5 35.66 -31.30 3.87
CA ILE A 5 34.44 -30.90 3.17
C ILE A 5 33.85 -29.72 3.95
N ARG A 6 34.17 -28.50 3.51
CA ARG A 6 33.47 -27.27 3.92
C ARG A 6 32.23 -27.14 3.04
N LEU A 7 31.07 -27.52 3.57
CA LEU A 7 29.78 -27.28 2.92
C LEU A 7 29.33 -25.85 3.26
N THR A 8 29.78 -24.89 2.46
CA THR A 8 29.32 -23.50 2.54
C THR A 8 27.91 -23.42 1.93
N ILE A 9 26.88 -23.48 2.76
CA ILE A 9 25.50 -23.20 2.37
C ILE A 9 25.35 -21.69 2.17
N LEU A 10 25.17 -21.27 0.91
CA LEU A 10 24.87 -19.91 0.51
C LEU A 10 23.34 -19.72 0.62
N PHE A 11 22.86 -19.15 1.73
CA PHE A 11 21.46 -18.77 1.89
C PHE A 11 21.18 -17.54 1.01
N LEU A 12 20.49 -17.75 -0.10
CA LEU A 12 20.01 -16.66 -0.96
C LEU A 12 18.75 -16.08 -0.30
N SER A 13 18.91 -15.01 0.48
CA SER A 13 17.78 -14.30 1.07
C SER A 13 16.98 -13.58 -0.02
N PHE A 14 15.79 -14.09 -0.34
CA PHE A 14 14.83 -13.40 -1.20
C PHE A 14 14.26 -12.22 -0.41
N ALA A 15 14.73 -11.01 -0.69
CA ALA A 15 14.09 -9.80 -0.19
C ALA A 15 12.77 -9.61 -0.94
N ALA A 16 11.66 -9.99 -0.31
CA ALA A 16 10.33 -9.63 -0.81
C ALA A 16 10.15 -8.11 -0.63
N ASN A 17 10.26 -7.37 -1.73
CA ASN A 17 9.95 -5.94 -1.75
C ASN A 17 8.42 -5.79 -1.70
N SER A 18 7.93 -5.12 -0.66
CA SER A 18 6.50 -4.90 -0.46
C SER A 18 6.05 -3.66 -1.21
N GLN A 19 5.78 -3.81 -2.51
CA GLN A 19 5.36 -2.70 -3.35
C GLN A 19 3.83 -2.62 -3.45
N ILE A 20 3.26 -1.52 -2.95
CA ILE A 20 1.88 -1.13 -3.24
C ILE A 20 1.81 -0.80 -4.74
N LYS A 21 0.84 -1.38 -5.44
CA LYS A 21 0.54 -1.05 -6.83
C LYS A 21 -0.83 -0.40 -6.89
N LEU A 22 -0.86 0.81 -7.45
CA LEU A 22 -2.10 1.53 -7.70
C LEU A 22 -2.50 1.39 -9.18
N PRO A 23 -3.79 1.31 -9.50
CA PRO A 23 -4.25 1.40 -10.88
C PRO A 23 -3.93 2.79 -11.43
N ARG A 24 -3.75 2.87 -12.75
CA ARG A 24 -3.41 4.13 -13.44
C ARG A 24 -4.46 5.25 -13.26
N LEU A 25 -5.68 4.90 -12.86
CA LEU A 25 -6.74 5.85 -12.51
C LEU A 25 -6.43 6.62 -11.21
N ILE A 26 -5.70 6.00 -10.28
CA ILE A 26 -5.27 6.58 -9.02
C ILE A 26 -3.83 7.06 -9.21
N SER A 27 -3.71 8.26 -9.77
CA SER A 27 -2.42 8.91 -10.04
C SER A 27 -2.49 10.40 -9.72
N ASP A 28 -1.34 11.07 -9.75
CA ASP A 28 -1.24 12.51 -9.56
C ASP A 28 -2.21 13.26 -10.49
N GLY A 29 -2.92 14.24 -9.95
CA GLY A 29 -3.96 15.00 -10.68
C GLY A 29 -5.31 14.28 -10.80
N MET A 30 -5.53 13.16 -10.10
CA MET A 30 -6.83 12.47 -10.12
C MET A 30 -7.97 13.37 -9.62
N ILE A 31 -9.14 13.19 -10.25
CA ILE A 31 -10.39 13.82 -9.86
C ILE A 31 -11.33 12.78 -9.25
N LEU A 32 -11.86 13.06 -8.06
CA LEU A 32 -12.90 12.28 -7.40
C LEU A 32 -14.28 12.90 -7.60
N GLN A 33 -15.30 12.06 -7.65
CA GLN A 33 -16.70 12.49 -7.74
C GLN A 33 -17.22 12.94 -6.37
N ARG A 34 -17.79 14.15 -6.28
CA ARG A 34 -18.50 14.63 -5.09
C ARG A 34 -19.75 13.81 -4.80
N ASP A 35 -20.20 13.85 -3.55
CA ASP A 35 -21.50 13.34 -3.09
C ASP A 35 -21.75 11.84 -3.40
N ALA A 36 -20.70 11.12 -3.81
CA ALA A 36 -20.74 9.71 -4.17
C ALA A 36 -19.73 8.90 -3.36
N LYS A 37 -20.03 7.62 -3.16
CA LYS A 37 -19.06 6.68 -2.57
C LYS A 37 -18.01 6.34 -3.62
N VAL A 38 -16.76 6.68 -3.34
CA VAL A 38 -15.63 6.37 -4.24
C VAL A 38 -14.93 5.11 -3.75
N LYS A 39 -14.70 4.16 -4.66
CA LYS A 39 -13.92 2.95 -4.38
C LYS A 39 -12.47 3.19 -4.78
N ILE A 40 -11.59 3.19 -3.80
CA ILE A 40 -10.14 3.21 -3.99
C ILE A 40 -9.66 1.77 -3.84
N TRP A 41 -8.85 1.30 -4.77
CA TRP A 41 -8.43 -0.09 -4.81
C TRP A 41 -7.04 -0.20 -5.43
N GLY A 42 -6.38 -1.32 -5.20
CA GLY A 42 -5.05 -1.58 -5.73
C GLY A 42 -4.60 -2.99 -5.39
N TRP A 43 -3.30 -3.20 -5.52
CA TRP A 43 -2.65 -4.45 -5.19
C TRP A 43 -1.51 -4.23 -4.19
N ALA A 44 -1.26 -5.21 -3.35
CA ALA A 44 -0.15 -5.23 -2.41
C ALA A 44 0.17 -6.69 -2.04
N ALA A 45 1.07 -6.93 -1.08
CA ALA A 45 1.32 -8.29 -0.62
C ALA A 45 0.08 -8.85 0.10
N ALA A 46 -0.16 -10.15 -0.04
CA ALA A 46 -1.27 -10.82 0.65
C ALA A 46 -1.17 -10.65 2.17
N ASN A 47 -2.31 -10.44 2.83
CA ASN A 47 -2.40 -10.20 4.29
C ASN A 47 -1.65 -8.96 4.80
N GLU A 48 -1.34 -8.01 3.92
CA GLU A 48 -0.70 -6.75 4.29
C GLU A 48 -1.72 -5.73 4.81
N LYS A 49 -1.33 -4.92 5.80
CA LYS A 49 -2.18 -3.82 6.28
C LYS A 49 -1.93 -2.60 5.41
N ILE A 50 -2.98 -2.10 4.78
CA ILE A 50 -2.97 -0.89 3.97
C ILE A 50 -3.66 0.22 4.74
N GLU A 51 -3.02 1.37 4.80
CA GLU A 51 -3.53 2.58 5.43
C GLU A 51 -3.56 3.72 4.41
N LEU A 52 -4.75 4.30 4.22
CA LEU A 52 -5.01 5.43 3.34
C LEU A 52 -5.30 6.65 4.21
N ASN A 53 -4.47 7.68 4.12
CA ASN A 53 -4.75 8.98 4.70
C ASN A 53 -5.28 9.91 3.60
N PHE A 54 -6.50 10.40 3.80
CA PHE A 54 -7.17 11.30 2.87
C PHE A 54 -8.03 12.30 3.64
N ASN A 55 -7.85 13.59 3.36
CA ASN A 55 -8.63 14.68 3.98
C ASN A 55 -8.63 14.60 5.53
N SER A 56 -7.45 14.42 6.12
CA SER A 56 -7.23 14.23 7.57
C SER A 56 -7.96 13.03 8.19
N LYS A 57 -8.43 12.09 7.37
CA LYS A 57 -9.06 10.84 7.81
C LYS A 57 -8.20 9.67 7.41
N ILE A 58 -8.09 8.73 8.33
CA ILE A 58 -7.31 7.51 8.14
C ILE A 58 -8.29 6.36 7.91
N TYR A 59 -8.12 5.68 6.79
CA TYR A 59 -8.84 4.48 6.40
C TYR A 59 -7.89 3.31 6.40
N LYS A 60 -8.31 2.15 6.91
CA LYS A 60 -7.47 0.96 7.01
C LYS A 60 -8.16 -0.21 6.36
N THR A 61 -7.40 -1.03 5.65
CA THR A 61 -7.87 -2.29 5.06
C THR A 61 -6.76 -3.33 5.10
N ILE A 62 -7.11 -4.58 4.83
CA ILE A 62 -6.16 -5.68 4.73
C ILE A 62 -6.26 -6.25 3.32
N THR A 63 -5.11 -6.49 2.72
CA THR A 63 -5.02 -7.12 1.40
C THR A 63 -5.48 -8.58 1.48
N ALA A 64 -6.34 -8.97 0.55
CA ALA A 64 -6.79 -10.35 0.40
C ALA A 64 -5.65 -11.29 -0.02
N GLU A 65 -5.91 -12.60 0.02
CA GLU A 65 -4.92 -13.62 -0.36
C GLU A 65 -4.47 -13.51 -1.82
N ASP A 66 -5.32 -12.94 -2.69
CA ASP A 66 -5.02 -12.67 -4.10
C ASP A 66 -4.19 -11.39 -4.32
N GLY A 67 -3.83 -10.69 -3.24
CA GLY A 67 -3.08 -9.44 -3.29
C GLY A 67 -3.94 -8.21 -3.57
N THR A 68 -5.27 -8.32 -3.67
CA THR A 68 -6.16 -7.18 -3.91
C THR A 68 -6.62 -6.52 -2.61
N TRP A 69 -6.82 -5.21 -2.64
CA TRP A 69 -7.42 -4.46 -1.53
C TRP A 69 -8.34 -3.37 -2.05
N MET A 70 -9.32 -2.98 -1.22
CA MET A 70 -10.26 -1.92 -1.52
C MET A 70 -10.64 -1.14 -0.25
N ILE A 71 -10.79 0.17 -0.40
CA ILE A 71 -11.27 1.12 0.59
C ILE A 71 -12.42 1.92 -0.04
N ILE A 72 -13.53 2.05 0.68
CA ILE A 72 -14.67 2.86 0.25
C ILE A 72 -14.60 4.20 0.96
N LEU A 73 -14.34 5.26 0.21
CA LEU A 73 -14.42 6.62 0.72
C LEU A 73 -15.90 7.04 0.78
N PRO A 74 -16.36 7.58 1.92
CA PRO A 74 -17.71 8.14 2.00
C PRO A 74 -17.83 9.38 1.11
N PRO A 75 -19.06 9.81 0.77
CA PRO A 75 -19.30 11.03 0.02
C PRO A 75 -18.49 12.21 0.56
N GLN A 76 -17.74 12.85 -0.34
CA GLN A 76 -16.92 14.02 -0.01
C GLN A 76 -17.56 15.27 -0.64
N LYS A 77 -17.37 16.40 0.03
CA LYS A 77 -17.72 17.71 -0.53
C LYS A 77 -16.70 18.07 -1.61
N ALA A 78 -17.15 18.84 -2.61
CA ALA A 78 -16.25 19.40 -3.60
C ALA A 78 -15.18 20.30 -2.95
N GLY A 79 -13.97 20.29 -3.49
CA GLY A 79 -12.82 21.00 -2.94
C GLY A 79 -11.49 20.44 -3.43
N GLY A 80 -10.41 21.08 -3.02
CA GLY A 80 -9.05 20.68 -3.35
C GLY A 80 -8.07 21.86 -3.30
N PRO A 81 -6.75 21.59 -3.37
CA PRO A 81 -6.14 20.26 -3.56
C PRO A 81 -6.09 19.46 -2.25
N TYR A 82 -6.40 18.17 -2.32
CA TYR A 82 -6.22 17.23 -1.21
C TYR A 82 -4.97 16.37 -1.43
N GLU A 83 -4.33 16.01 -0.32
CA GLU A 83 -3.30 14.98 -0.30
C GLU A 83 -3.91 13.62 0.00
N MET A 84 -3.52 12.63 -0.78
CA MET A 84 -3.87 11.24 -0.57
C MET A 84 -2.58 10.44 -0.42
N THR A 85 -2.40 9.80 0.74
CA THR A 85 -1.21 8.98 0.98
C THR A 85 -1.60 7.56 1.36
N PHE A 86 -0.86 6.61 0.81
CA PHE A 86 -0.98 5.19 1.07
C PHE A 86 0.28 4.74 1.79
N SER A 87 0.10 3.97 2.85
CA SER A 87 1.19 3.25 3.50
C SER A 87 0.82 1.79 3.67
N SER A 88 1.81 0.92 3.54
CA SER A 88 1.63 -0.50 3.81
C SER A 88 2.61 -0.96 4.87
N SER A 89 2.15 -1.84 5.77
CA SER A 89 3.01 -2.45 6.78
C SER A 89 2.93 -3.97 6.69
N ASN A 90 4.06 -4.60 6.42
CA ASN A 90 4.17 -6.04 6.34
C ASN A 90 4.24 -6.64 7.74
N TYR A 91 3.32 -7.56 8.08
CA TYR A 91 3.31 -8.24 9.38
C TYR A 91 4.22 -9.48 9.35
N HIS A 92 5.51 -9.29 9.06
CA HIS A 92 6.50 -10.33 9.36
C HIS A 92 6.84 -10.24 10.85
N ASN A 93 6.33 -11.20 11.61
CA ASN A 93 6.64 -11.36 13.02
C ASN A 93 8.16 -11.40 13.22
N ILE A 94 8.62 -10.71 14.28
CA ILE A 94 9.98 -10.59 14.81
C ILE A 94 10.81 -9.44 14.20
N LYS A 95 11.04 -8.41 15.04
CA LYS A 95 11.72 -7.13 14.81
C LYS A 95 10.87 -6.02 14.20
N LYS A 96 10.33 -5.24 15.13
CA LYS A 96 9.70 -3.93 14.99
C LYS A 96 10.64 -2.92 14.32
N TYR A 97 10.75 -2.99 13.00
CA TYR A 97 11.20 -1.88 12.15
C TYR A 97 10.10 -1.63 11.13
N PRO A 98 9.45 -0.45 11.12
CA PRO A 98 8.42 -0.13 10.13
C PRO A 98 9.11 0.13 8.78
N SER A 99 9.46 -0.92 8.05
CA SER A 99 9.93 -0.85 6.66
C SER A 99 8.73 -0.84 5.70
N GLY A 100 7.80 0.09 5.92
CA GLY A 100 6.62 0.25 5.06
C GLY A 100 6.93 1.12 3.84
N GLU A 101 6.30 0.80 2.71
CA GLU A 101 6.35 1.65 1.51
C GLU A 101 5.28 2.73 1.60
N TRP A 102 5.61 3.94 1.12
CA TRP A 102 4.72 5.09 1.11
C TRP A 102 4.50 5.54 -0.34
N ILE A 103 3.24 5.63 -0.76
CA ILE A 103 2.87 6.19 -2.06
C ILE A 103 1.97 7.38 -1.82
N SER A 104 2.37 8.54 -2.35
CA SER A 104 1.58 9.76 -2.30
C SER A 104 0.98 10.01 -3.67
N VAL A 105 -0.28 10.42 -3.70
CA VAL A 105 -0.99 10.87 -4.89
C VAL A 105 -1.42 12.30 -4.67
N THR A 106 -0.80 13.23 -5.39
CA THR A 106 -1.04 14.67 -5.24
C THR A 106 -0.98 15.40 -6.59
N PRO A 107 -1.85 16.42 -6.82
CA PRO A 107 -3.04 16.77 -6.05
C PRO A 107 -4.23 15.87 -6.40
N VAL A 108 -5.13 15.64 -5.43
CA VAL A 108 -6.45 15.05 -5.68
C VAL A 108 -7.52 16.13 -5.59
N ASN A 109 -8.30 16.30 -6.66
CA ASN A 109 -9.40 17.27 -6.69
C ASN A 109 -10.74 16.56 -6.57
N ILE A 110 -11.73 17.19 -5.92
CA ILE A 110 -13.09 16.66 -5.84
C ILE A 110 -14.00 17.60 -6.61
N LEU A 111 -14.51 17.09 -7.75
CA LEU A 111 -15.44 17.81 -8.64
C LEU A 111 -16.88 17.43 -8.43
#